data_AF-A0A453BRH6-F1
#
_entry.id   AF-A0A453BRH6-F1
#
_cell.length_a   1.000
_cell.length_b   1.000
_cell.length_c   1.000
_cell.angle_alpha   90.00
_cell.angle_beta   90.00
_cell.angle_gamma   90.00
#
_symmetry.space_group_name_H-M   'P 1'
#
loop_
_entity.id
_entity.type
_entity.pdbx_description
1 polymer ?
#
loop_
_entity_poly.entity_id
_entity_poly.type
_entity_poly.pdbx_seq_one_letter_code
_entity_poly.pdbx_strand_id
1 'polypeptide(L)'
;AAPWAAQGERSPRVGTASCASELAPHAHHADRRSFAAMWLFWRTRNRFSIEELRYLTDQLQKIHVVYEANKEFVVEALRSIAELMIYGDQHDPLFFEFFMEKQIMGEFARILRISKLSRVSLQLLQTMSIMIQNLRNEHSIYYIFSNEHINFLITYSFDFQIDEMLSYYISFLRAISGKLNKNTISLLVTTKNDEVISFPLYVEALKFAFHEDSMIRVAIRTLTLNVYHVGDESVNRFVSRVPLSDYFSDMVKHFQKQCIDLDKLVVRSARTCANGLH
;
A
#
# COMPACT_ATOMS: atom_id res chain seq x y z
N ALA A 1 30.47 -32.42 70.99
CA ALA A 1 30.16 -31.83 72.30
C ALA A 1 28.88 -31.01 72.17
N ALA A 2 27.75 -31.57 72.59
CA ALA A 2 26.62 -30.79 73.13
C ALA A 2 26.96 -30.47 74.61
N PRO A 3 26.23 -29.63 75.41
CA PRO A 3 24.76 -29.48 75.38
C PRO A 3 24.12 -28.16 75.92
N TRP A 4 22.78 -28.16 75.92
CA TRP A 4 21.79 -27.44 76.78
C TRP A 4 21.63 -25.91 76.58
N ALA A 5 20.44 -25.27 76.62
CA ALA A 5 19.13 -25.54 77.25
C ALA A 5 18.03 -24.69 76.55
N ALA A 6 16.86 -25.23 76.16
CA ALA A 6 15.57 -25.29 76.90
C ALA A 6 14.97 -23.90 77.25
N GLN A 7 13.68 -23.58 77.19
CA GLN A 7 12.37 -24.19 76.88
C GLN A 7 11.33 -23.03 76.99
N GLY A 8 10.15 -23.12 76.37
CA GLY A 8 9.01 -22.27 76.76
C GLY A 8 7.91 -22.08 75.72
N GLU A 9 6.78 -22.76 75.91
CA GLU A 9 5.58 -22.85 75.06
C GLU A 9 4.70 -21.58 75.02
N ARG A 10 4.00 -21.35 73.90
CA ARG A 10 2.51 -21.38 73.78
C ARG A 10 2.04 -20.84 72.43
N SER A 11 1.10 -21.56 71.81
CA SER A 11 0.17 -21.04 70.77
C SER A 11 -1.02 -20.36 71.47
N PRO A 12 -1.75 -19.39 70.86
CA PRO A 12 -2.74 -19.76 69.85
C PRO A 12 -2.89 -18.79 68.65
N ARG A 13 -3.63 -19.32 67.69
CA ARG A 13 -4.09 -18.84 66.38
C ARG A 13 -4.77 -17.46 66.26
N VAL A 14 -4.62 -16.92 65.04
CA VAL A 14 -5.56 -16.15 64.19
C VAL A 14 -5.69 -14.64 64.45
N GLY A 15 -5.44 -13.85 63.39
CA GLY A 15 -5.79 -12.43 63.31
C GLY A 15 -5.02 -11.71 62.21
N THR A 16 -5.69 -11.48 61.10
CA THR A 16 -5.26 -10.76 59.88
C THR A 16 -4.96 -9.26 60.09
N ALA A 17 -4.21 -8.70 59.12
CA ALA A 17 -4.05 -7.28 58.71
C ALA A 17 -2.68 -6.65 59.08
N SER A 18 -1.74 -6.58 58.13
CA SER A 18 -1.55 -5.53 57.10
C SER A 18 -0.72 -4.34 57.58
N CYS A 19 0.57 -4.28 57.18
CA CYS A 19 1.20 -3.05 56.68
C CYS A 19 2.57 -3.31 56.00
N ALA A 20 2.64 -2.88 54.73
CA ALA A 20 3.76 -2.29 53.96
C ALA A 20 5.22 -2.72 54.17
N SER A 21 5.82 -3.32 53.13
CA SER A 21 6.84 -2.78 52.18
C SER A 21 7.30 -3.98 51.31
N GLU A 22 7.72 -3.95 50.05
CA GLU A 22 8.25 -2.94 49.14
C GLU A 22 8.40 -3.58 47.74
N LEU A 23 8.45 -2.73 46.70
CA LEU A 23 9.03 -2.92 45.34
C LEU A 23 8.16 -3.51 44.19
N ALA A 24 7.99 -2.63 43.19
CA ALA A 24 7.21 -2.65 41.94
C ALA A 24 7.91 -3.46 40.79
N PRO A 25 7.46 -3.52 39.50
CA PRO A 25 6.46 -2.65 38.84
C PRO A 25 5.46 -3.27 37.82
N HIS A 26 4.33 -2.56 37.74
CA HIS A 26 3.56 -2.08 36.58
C HIS A 26 3.33 -2.89 35.29
N ALA A 27 2.03 -2.94 34.97
CA ALA A 27 1.40 -2.64 33.67
C ALA A 27 1.42 -3.72 32.58
N HIS A 28 0.47 -4.65 32.65
CA HIS A 28 0.06 -5.46 31.50
C HIS A 28 -1.44 -5.85 31.58
N HIS A 29 -2.37 -4.89 31.64
CA HIS A 29 -3.81 -5.18 31.46
C HIS A 29 -4.61 -3.95 30.99
N ALA A 30 -4.12 -3.26 29.96
CA ALA A 30 -4.97 -2.41 29.11
C ALA A 30 -5.01 -3.05 27.70
N ASP A 31 -5.99 -2.68 26.88
CA ASP A 31 -5.96 -2.93 25.42
C ASP A 31 -6.49 -4.25 24.80
N ARG A 32 -7.65 -4.72 25.27
CA ARG A 32 -8.59 -5.42 24.36
C ARG A 32 -10.01 -4.86 24.40
N ARG A 33 -10.47 -4.43 25.58
CA ARG A 33 -11.79 -3.78 25.74
C ARG A 33 -11.83 -2.38 25.13
N SER A 34 -10.71 -1.64 25.12
CA SER A 34 -10.58 -0.31 24.53
C SER A 34 -10.82 -0.35 23.02
N PHE A 35 -10.24 -1.32 22.31
CA PHE A 35 -10.37 -1.42 20.85
C PHE A 35 -11.74 -1.89 20.35
N ALA A 36 -12.41 -2.81 21.06
CA ALA A 36 -13.78 -3.19 20.70
C ALA A 36 -14.77 -2.04 20.97
N ALA A 37 -14.58 -1.32 22.09
CA ALA A 37 -15.33 -0.11 22.37
C ALA A 37 -15.04 0.99 21.35
N MET A 38 -13.78 1.14 20.92
CA MET A 38 -13.36 2.04 19.85
C MET A 38 -14.06 1.64 18.55
N TRP A 39 -13.94 0.38 18.09
CA TRP A 39 -14.61 -0.18 16.89
C TRP A 39 -16.13 0.05 16.87
N LEU A 40 -16.83 -0.22 17.98
CA LEU A 40 -18.26 0.07 18.14
C LEU A 40 -18.57 1.58 18.16
N PHE A 41 -17.67 2.41 18.70
CA PHE A 41 -17.77 3.86 18.72
C PHE A 41 -17.65 4.50 17.32
N TRP A 42 -16.81 3.96 16.41
CA TRP A 42 -16.73 4.44 15.01
C TRP A 42 -18.01 4.22 14.22
N ARG A 43 -18.80 3.19 14.56
CA ARG A 43 -20.07 2.89 13.89
C ARG A 43 -21.18 3.90 14.22
N THR A 44 -21.02 4.68 15.28
CA THR A 44 -22.04 5.62 15.79
C THR A 44 -21.79 7.10 15.45
N ARG A 45 -20.61 7.48 14.93
CA ARG A 45 -20.36 8.84 14.44
C ARG A 45 -20.89 9.01 13.01
N ASN A 46 -21.15 10.26 12.63
CA ASN A 46 -21.35 10.60 11.22
C ASN A 46 -20.04 10.32 10.46
N ARG A 47 -19.96 9.12 9.88
CA ARG A 47 -18.76 8.57 9.22
C ARG A 47 -18.21 9.50 8.14
N PHE A 48 -19.07 10.27 7.49
CA PHE A 48 -18.71 11.22 6.43
C PHE A 48 -18.78 12.65 6.94
N SER A 49 -17.79 13.03 7.76
CA SER A 49 -17.66 14.39 8.31
C SER A 49 -16.21 14.87 8.32
N ILE A 50 -16.02 16.20 8.23
CA ILE A 50 -14.69 16.82 8.33
C ILE A 50 -14.12 16.62 9.74
N GLU A 51 -14.96 16.59 10.77
CA GLU A 51 -14.57 16.26 12.13
C GLU A 51 -13.91 14.89 12.24
N GLU A 52 -14.43 13.91 11.49
CA GLU A 52 -13.88 12.55 11.45
C GLU A 52 -12.54 12.53 10.71
N LEU A 53 -12.45 13.19 9.56
CA LEU A 53 -11.20 13.33 8.81
C LEU A 53 -10.10 13.98 9.66
N ARG A 54 -10.43 15.07 10.36
CA ARG A 54 -9.53 15.76 11.27
C ARG A 54 -9.08 14.87 12.41
N TYR A 55 -10.03 14.20 13.07
CA TYR A 55 -9.71 13.28 14.16
C TYR A 55 -8.74 12.17 13.70
N LEU A 56 -9.04 11.52 12.59
CA LEU A 56 -8.20 10.47 12.00
C LEU A 56 -6.80 10.97 11.68
N THR A 57 -6.70 12.15 11.06
CA THR A 57 -5.44 12.78 10.70
C THR A 57 -4.60 13.10 11.95
N ASP A 58 -5.22 13.71 12.97
CA ASP A 58 -4.55 14.05 14.23
C ASP A 58 -4.05 12.80 14.96
N GLN A 59 -4.80 11.70 14.93
CA GLN A 59 -4.37 10.44 15.54
C GLN A 59 -3.21 9.80 14.76
N LEU A 60 -3.25 9.79 13.43
CA LEU A 60 -2.13 9.29 12.62
C LEU A 60 -0.85 10.10 12.86
N GLN A 61 -0.95 11.43 12.95
CA GLN A 61 0.19 12.31 13.21
C GLN A 61 0.88 12.03 14.55
N LYS A 62 0.15 11.57 15.57
CA LYS A 62 0.71 11.19 16.88
C LYS A 62 1.48 9.88 16.87
N ILE A 63 1.36 9.07 15.81
CA ILE A 63 2.03 7.77 15.71
C ILE A 63 3.44 7.98 15.18
N HIS A 64 4.45 7.78 16.03
CA HIS A 64 5.86 7.87 15.64
C HIS A 64 6.46 6.52 15.22
N VAL A 65 5.86 5.40 15.64
CA VAL A 65 6.27 4.04 15.27
C VAL A 65 5.03 3.15 15.15
N VAL A 66 4.97 2.33 14.09
CA VAL A 66 3.89 1.35 13.92
C VAL A 66 4.38 -0.03 14.34
N TYR A 67 3.61 -0.69 15.20
CA TYR A 67 3.90 -1.99 15.77
C TYR A 67 2.61 -2.79 15.94
N GLU A 68 2.72 -4.03 16.40
CA GLU A 68 1.61 -4.99 16.40
C GLU A 68 0.35 -4.52 17.15
N ALA A 69 0.48 -3.71 18.22
CA ALA A 69 -0.68 -3.28 19.00
C ALA A 69 -1.48 -2.16 18.33
N ASN A 70 -0.84 -1.28 17.55
CA ASN A 70 -1.53 -0.14 16.90
C ASN A 70 -1.78 -0.37 15.40
N LYS A 71 -1.30 -1.47 14.81
CA LYS A 71 -1.42 -1.74 13.37
C LYS A 71 -2.86 -1.71 12.85
N GLU A 72 -3.81 -2.26 13.63
CA GLU A 72 -5.21 -2.34 13.20
C GLU A 72 -5.86 -0.95 13.13
N PHE A 73 -5.53 -0.10 14.10
CA PHE A 73 -5.96 1.29 14.07
C PHE A 73 -5.38 2.03 12.86
N VAL A 74 -4.09 1.88 12.59
CA VAL A 74 -3.43 2.53 11.43
C VAL A 74 -4.07 2.08 10.12
N VAL A 75 -4.26 0.77 9.95
CA VAL A 75 -4.90 0.17 8.77
C VAL A 75 -6.31 0.73 8.57
N GLU A 76 -7.11 0.81 9.63
CA GLU A 76 -8.47 1.35 9.56
C GLU A 76 -8.48 2.86 9.27
N ALA A 77 -7.58 3.61 9.88
CA ALA A 77 -7.47 5.05 9.67
C ALA A 77 -7.09 5.38 8.22
N LEU A 78 -6.12 4.67 7.65
CA LEU A 78 -5.74 4.82 6.24
C LEU A 78 -6.95 4.58 5.31
N ARG A 79 -7.70 3.50 5.55
CA ARG A 79 -8.88 3.17 4.75
C ARG A 79 -9.98 4.22 4.89
N SER A 80 -10.30 4.60 6.11
CA SER A 80 -11.35 5.56 6.43
C SER A 80 -11.07 6.93 5.81
N ILE A 81 -9.81 7.40 5.87
CA ILE A 81 -9.40 8.65 5.22
C ILE A 81 -9.63 8.58 3.71
N ALA A 82 -9.27 7.49 3.03
CA ALA A 82 -9.51 7.39 1.59
C ALA A 82 -11.00 7.36 1.23
N GLU A 83 -11.83 6.69 2.02
CA GLU A 83 -13.28 6.71 1.81
C GLU A 83 -13.85 8.12 1.99
N LEU A 84 -13.39 8.86 3.00
CA LEU A 84 -13.73 10.26 3.20
C LEU A 84 -13.28 11.14 2.03
N MET A 85 -12.12 10.85 1.44
CA MET A 85 -11.62 11.57 0.26
C MET A 85 -12.45 11.28 -0.98
N ILE A 86 -12.81 10.03 -1.23
CA ILE A 86 -13.68 9.67 -2.35
C ILE A 86 -15.06 10.33 -2.20
N TYR A 87 -15.59 10.34 -0.97
CA TYR A 87 -16.85 11.02 -0.68
C TYR A 87 -16.74 12.54 -0.89
N GLY A 88 -15.73 13.18 -0.28
CA GLY A 88 -15.50 14.62 -0.35
C GLY A 88 -15.29 15.12 -1.77
N ASP A 89 -14.49 14.40 -2.56
CA ASP A 89 -14.25 14.70 -3.99
C ASP A 89 -15.54 14.85 -4.81
N GLN A 90 -16.60 14.14 -4.42
CA GLN A 90 -17.87 14.09 -5.14
C GLN A 90 -18.97 14.98 -4.53
N HIS A 91 -18.86 15.36 -3.24
CA HIS A 91 -19.97 15.97 -2.50
C HIS A 91 -19.60 17.29 -1.81
N ASP A 92 -18.36 17.46 -1.35
CA ASP A 92 -17.96 18.62 -0.54
C ASP A 92 -16.45 18.91 -0.69
N PRO A 93 -16.07 19.97 -1.43
CA PRO A 93 -14.68 20.36 -1.65
C PRO A 93 -13.88 20.63 -0.38
N LEU A 94 -14.53 20.97 0.74
CA LEU A 94 -13.87 21.28 2.01
C LEU A 94 -13.06 20.10 2.56
N PHE A 95 -13.47 18.86 2.26
CA PHE A 95 -12.69 17.67 2.59
C PHE A 95 -11.33 17.67 1.89
N PHE A 96 -11.31 18.05 0.62
CA PHE A 96 -10.08 18.08 -0.17
C PHE A 96 -9.20 19.27 0.22
N GLU A 97 -9.79 20.43 0.49
CA GLU A 97 -9.07 21.58 1.06
C GLU A 97 -8.36 21.21 2.36
N PHE A 98 -9.06 20.54 3.28
CA PHE A 98 -8.47 20.04 4.52
C PHE A 98 -7.34 19.03 4.25
N PHE A 99 -7.54 18.11 3.32
CA PHE A 99 -6.55 17.10 2.94
C PHE A 99 -5.25 17.73 2.44
N MET A 100 -5.37 18.78 1.62
CA MET A 100 -4.23 19.56 1.15
C MET A 100 -3.57 20.33 2.30
N GLU A 101 -4.36 21.05 3.12
CA GLU A 101 -3.85 21.86 4.22
C GLU A 101 -3.04 21.02 5.22
N LYS A 102 -3.53 19.81 5.54
CA LYS A 102 -2.86 18.89 6.48
C LYS A 102 -1.83 17.97 5.84
N GLN A 103 -1.55 18.11 4.54
CA GLN A 103 -0.57 17.29 3.82
C GLN A 103 -0.79 15.77 4.05
N ILE A 104 -2.04 15.31 3.95
CA ILE A 104 -2.39 13.92 4.31
C ILE A 104 -1.69 12.89 3.41
N MET A 105 -1.38 13.23 2.15
CA MET A 105 -0.49 12.40 1.31
C MET A 105 0.89 12.19 1.93
N GLY A 106 1.44 13.23 2.55
CA GLY A 106 2.71 13.17 3.28
C GLY A 106 2.61 12.30 4.51
N GLU A 107 1.47 12.33 5.20
CA GLU A 107 1.20 11.44 6.32
C GLU A 107 1.12 9.97 5.88
N PHE A 108 0.52 9.66 4.73
CA PHE A 108 0.57 8.30 4.16
C PHE A 108 2.01 7.87 3.88
N ALA A 109 2.81 8.70 3.21
CA ALA A 109 4.22 8.41 2.95
C ALA A 109 5.01 8.23 4.27
N ARG A 110 4.77 9.07 5.28
CA ARG A 110 5.41 8.97 6.60
C ARG A 110 5.05 7.66 7.30
N ILE A 111 3.77 7.29 7.33
CA ILE A 111 3.30 6.02 7.91
C ILE A 111 3.97 4.82 7.22
N LEU A 112 4.11 4.85 5.88
CA LEU A 112 4.82 3.81 5.15
C LEU A 112 6.30 3.71 5.55
N ARG A 113 6.97 4.85 5.80
CA ARG A 113 8.39 4.87 6.19
C ARG A 113 8.65 4.36 7.61
N ILE A 114 7.76 4.67 8.55
CA ILE A 114 7.93 4.30 9.97
C ILE A 114 7.37 2.91 10.29
N SER A 115 6.61 2.31 9.38
CA SER A 115 6.08 0.95 9.51
C SER A 115 7.00 -0.07 8.88
N LYS A 116 7.30 -1.15 9.61
CA LYS A 116 7.93 -2.37 9.06
C LYS A 116 6.92 -3.48 8.81
N LEU A 117 5.64 -3.24 9.11
CA LEU A 117 4.60 -4.25 9.02
C LEU A 117 4.01 -4.27 7.62
N SER A 118 4.13 -5.41 6.94
CA SER A 118 3.61 -5.65 5.59
C SER A 118 2.14 -5.30 5.44
N ARG A 119 1.33 -5.58 6.46
CA ARG A 119 -0.10 -5.26 6.49
C ARG A 119 -0.41 -3.78 6.28
N VAL A 120 0.45 -2.89 6.78
CA VAL A 120 0.28 -1.44 6.59
C VAL A 120 0.61 -1.05 5.16
N SER A 121 1.69 -1.60 4.59
CA SER A 121 2.09 -1.39 3.19
C SER A 121 1.02 -1.89 2.21
N LEU A 122 0.49 -3.10 2.45
CA LEU A 122 -0.62 -3.69 1.70
C LEU A 122 -1.85 -2.78 1.75
N GLN A 123 -2.24 -2.36 2.97
CA GLN A 123 -3.39 -1.47 3.14
C GLN A 123 -3.18 -0.15 2.41
N LEU A 124 -2.00 0.46 2.50
CA LEU A 124 -1.73 1.74 1.87
C LEU A 124 -1.79 1.63 0.35
N LEU A 125 -1.19 0.60 -0.26
CA LEU A 125 -1.29 0.35 -1.70
C LEU A 125 -2.74 0.17 -2.15
N GLN A 126 -3.52 -0.64 -1.41
CA GLN A 126 -4.93 -0.86 -1.72
C GLN A 126 -5.75 0.44 -1.59
N THR A 127 -5.60 1.14 -0.47
CA THR A 127 -6.25 2.40 -0.16
C THR A 127 -5.96 3.45 -1.24
N MET A 128 -4.69 3.63 -1.60
CA MET A 128 -4.26 4.57 -2.63
C MET A 128 -4.80 4.19 -4.01
N SER A 129 -4.78 2.91 -4.36
CA SER A 129 -5.33 2.42 -5.62
C SER A 129 -6.82 2.73 -5.74
N ILE A 130 -7.62 2.42 -4.71
CA ILE A 130 -9.07 2.67 -4.69
C ILE A 130 -9.35 4.18 -4.72
N MET A 131 -8.63 4.98 -3.93
CA MET A 131 -8.80 6.43 -3.90
C MET A 131 -8.55 7.02 -5.28
N ILE A 132 -7.38 6.78 -5.88
CA ILE A 132 -7.01 7.34 -7.19
C ILE A 132 -8.00 6.92 -8.27
N GLN A 133 -8.43 5.64 -8.30
CA GLN A 133 -9.42 5.19 -9.29
C GLN A 133 -10.73 5.99 -9.22
N ASN A 134 -11.18 6.32 -8.00
CA ASN A 134 -12.49 6.91 -7.76
C ASN A 134 -12.51 8.45 -7.73
N LEU A 135 -11.35 9.13 -7.68
CA LEU A 135 -11.29 10.59 -7.82
C LEU A 135 -11.79 11.01 -9.22
N ARG A 136 -12.68 11.99 -9.26
CA ARG A 136 -13.29 12.55 -10.46
C ARG A 136 -12.94 14.03 -10.65
N ASN A 137 -12.74 14.77 -9.56
CA ASN A 137 -12.37 16.17 -9.66
C ASN A 137 -10.94 16.32 -10.21
N GLU A 138 -10.78 17.15 -11.24
CA GLU A 138 -9.47 17.40 -11.85
C GLU A 138 -8.51 18.03 -10.85
N HIS A 139 -8.95 18.99 -10.03
CA HIS A 139 -8.09 19.61 -9.00
C HIS A 139 -7.55 18.57 -8.02
N SER A 140 -8.38 17.59 -7.64
CA SER A 140 -7.94 16.51 -6.76
C SER A 140 -6.86 15.65 -7.41
N ILE A 141 -7.08 15.24 -8.66
CA ILE A 141 -6.11 14.44 -9.43
C ILE A 141 -4.79 15.20 -9.60
N TYR A 142 -4.87 16.49 -9.93
CA TYR A 142 -3.69 17.34 -10.11
C TYR A 142 -2.89 17.47 -8.82
N TYR A 143 -3.54 17.69 -7.68
CA TYR A 143 -2.83 17.75 -6.40
C TYR A 143 -2.14 16.41 -6.09
N ILE A 144 -2.83 15.29 -6.24
CA ILE A 144 -2.25 13.97 -5.96
C ILE A 144 -1.03 13.69 -6.86
N PHE A 145 -1.10 14.07 -8.14
CA PHE A 145 -0.02 13.78 -9.10
C PHE A 145 1.12 14.79 -9.07
N SER A 146 0.86 16.06 -8.71
CA SER A 146 1.90 17.08 -8.55
C SER A 146 2.68 16.95 -7.24
N ASN A 147 2.21 16.11 -6.31
CA ASN A 147 2.84 15.91 -5.03
C ASN A 147 3.99 14.88 -5.10
N GLU A 148 5.17 15.22 -4.56
CA GLU A 148 6.34 14.33 -4.52
C GLU A 148 6.06 12.96 -3.86
N HIS A 149 5.07 12.88 -2.98
CA HIS A 149 4.68 11.66 -2.29
C HIS A 149 4.16 10.58 -3.24
N ILE A 150 3.55 10.92 -4.39
CA ILE A 150 3.13 9.90 -5.36
C ILE A 150 4.35 9.20 -5.97
N ASN A 151 5.38 9.97 -6.33
CA ASN A 151 6.63 9.44 -6.87
C ASN A 151 7.39 8.62 -5.83
N PHE A 152 7.35 9.04 -4.55
CA PHE A 152 7.84 8.23 -3.45
C PHE A 152 7.11 6.87 -3.35
N LEU A 153 5.78 6.84 -3.42
CA LEU A 153 5.02 5.58 -3.38
C LEU A 153 5.27 4.69 -4.59
N ILE A 154 5.40 5.26 -5.79
CA ILE A 154 5.74 4.52 -7.02
C ILE A 154 7.11 3.86 -6.88
N THR A 155 8.11 4.57 -6.38
CA THR A 155 9.50 4.11 -6.30
C THR A 155 9.87 3.43 -4.97
N TYR A 156 8.90 3.28 -4.07
CA TYR A 156 9.14 2.65 -2.78
C TYR A 156 9.53 1.17 -2.95
N SER A 157 10.55 0.74 -2.22
CA SER A 157 11.07 -0.63 -2.28
C SER A 157 10.18 -1.59 -1.49
N PHE A 158 9.03 -1.96 -2.03
CA PHE A 158 8.18 -2.99 -1.45
C PHE A 158 8.83 -4.38 -1.52
N ASP A 159 8.61 -5.19 -0.49
CA ASP A 159 9.05 -6.59 -0.48
C ASP A 159 8.01 -7.48 -1.18
N PHE A 160 8.28 -7.81 -2.43
CA PHE A 160 7.41 -8.65 -3.27
C PHE A 160 7.49 -10.14 -2.95
N GLN A 161 8.29 -10.56 -1.96
CA GLN A 161 8.22 -11.93 -1.43
C GLN A 161 7.00 -12.14 -0.53
N ILE A 162 6.40 -11.04 -0.04
CA ILE A 162 5.16 -11.10 0.72
C ILE A 162 4.00 -11.32 -0.25
N ASP A 163 3.16 -12.29 0.08
CA ASP A 163 1.93 -12.60 -0.64
C ASP A 163 1.11 -11.33 -0.91
N GLU A 164 0.58 -11.24 -2.13
CA GLU A 164 -0.27 -10.14 -2.62
C GLU A 164 0.40 -8.77 -2.73
N MET A 165 1.60 -8.55 -2.19
CA MET A 165 2.27 -7.24 -2.24
C MET A 165 2.44 -6.76 -3.68
N LEU A 166 2.90 -7.64 -4.56
CA LEU A 166 3.08 -7.33 -5.98
C LEU A 166 1.73 -7.04 -6.67
N SER A 167 0.68 -7.80 -6.40
CA SER A 167 -0.61 -7.60 -7.05
C SER A 167 -1.26 -6.26 -6.65
N TYR A 168 -1.13 -5.85 -5.39
CA TYR A 168 -1.57 -4.52 -4.94
C TYR A 168 -0.70 -3.40 -5.51
N TYR A 169 0.62 -3.60 -5.60
CA TYR A 169 1.51 -2.62 -6.22
C TYR A 169 1.18 -2.40 -7.70
N ILE A 170 0.98 -3.48 -8.47
CA ILE A 170 0.58 -3.39 -9.88
C ILE A 170 -0.81 -2.75 -10.03
N SER A 171 -1.75 -3.05 -9.13
CA SER A 171 -3.06 -2.40 -9.09
C SER A 171 -2.96 -0.90 -8.80
N PHE A 172 -2.02 -0.48 -7.93
CA PHE A 172 -1.73 0.92 -7.66
C PHE A 172 -1.12 1.64 -8.87
N LEU A 173 -0.11 1.06 -9.53
CA LEU A 173 0.44 1.65 -10.76
C LEU A 173 -0.62 1.76 -11.87
N ARG A 174 -1.46 0.73 -12.02
CA ARG A 174 -2.58 0.75 -12.98
C ARG A 174 -3.63 1.83 -12.64
N ALA A 175 -3.91 2.07 -11.37
CA ALA A 175 -4.81 3.14 -10.95
C ALA A 175 -4.30 4.52 -11.39
N ILE A 176 -3.00 4.78 -11.19
CA ILE A 176 -2.36 6.02 -11.63
C ILE A 176 -2.43 6.14 -13.15
N SER A 177 -2.08 5.08 -13.88
CA SER A 177 -2.06 5.11 -15.35
C SER A 177 -3.45 5.36 -15.95
N GLY A 178 -4.52 4.92 -15.28
CA GLY A 178 -5.90 5.18 -15.69
C GLY A 178 -6.34 6.64 -15.60
N LYS A 179 -5.56 7.51 -14.93
CA LYS A 179 -5.82 8.96 -14.85
C LYS A 179 -4.90 9.79 -15.76
N LEU A 180 -4.07 9.15 -16.57
CA LEU A 180 -3.19 9.83 -17.51
C LEU A 180 -4.00 10.43 -18.66
N ASN A 181 -3.73 11.71 -18.93
CA ASN A 181 -4.18 12.44 -20.11
C ASN A 181 -3.13 13.52 -20.43
N LYS A 182 -3.39 14.33 -21.47
CA LYS A 182 -2.46 15.37 -21.93
C LYS A 182 -2.08 16.38 -20.85
N ASN A 183 -2.94 16.58 -19.86
CA ASN A 183 -2.73 17.57 -18.80
C ASN A 183 -2.12 16.97 -17.53
N THR A 184 -2.27 15.66 -17.30
CA THR A 184 -1.80 15.00 -16.07
C THR A 184 -0.48 14.27 -16.22
N ILE A 185 -0.11 13.85 -17.44
CA ILE A 185 1.12 13.09 -17.67
C ILE A 185 2.38 13.89 -17.32
N SER A 186 2.36 15.20 -17.58
CA SER A 186 3.47 16.12 -17.28
C SER A 186 3.76 16.23 -15.78
N LEU A 187 2.77 15.94 -14.92
CA LEU A 187 2.91 15.97 -13.46
C LEU A 187 3.70 14.77 -12.92
N LEU A 188 3.78 13.67 -13.68
CA LEU A 188 4.42 12.42 -13.26
C LEU A 188 5.79 12.19 -13.93
N VAL A 189 6.27 13.16 -14.71
CA VAL A 189 7.56 13.10 -15.39
C VAL A 189 8.48 14.21 -14.90
N THR A 190 9.78 13.97 -14.97
CA THR A 190 10.79 15.01 -14.80
C THR A 190 11.35 15.37 -16.17
N THR A 191 11.36 16.66 -16.49
CA THR A 191 11.90 17.17 -17.75
C THR A 191 13.18 17.98 -17.52
N LYS A 192 14.05 17.98 -18.52
CA LYS A 192 15.21 18.87 -18.62
C LYS A 192 15.36 19.30 -20.06
N ASN A 193 15.35 20.61 -20.33
CA ASN A 193 15.39 21.18 -21.69
C ASN A 193 14.28 20.60 -22.60
N ASP A 194 13.04 20.58 -22.12
CA ASP A 194 11.86 20.03 -22.81
C ASP A 194 11.94 18.52 -23.17
N GLU A 195 12.94 17.82 -22.63
CA GLU A 195 13.08 16.37 -22.77
C GLU A 195 12.72 15.67 -21.47
N VAL A 196 11.90 14.63 -21.54
CA VAL A 196 11.63 13.76 -20.40
C VAL A 196 12.91 12.97 -20.09
N ILE A 197 13.37 13.07 -18.84
CA ILE A 197 14.54 12.36 -18.32
C ILE A 197 14.18 11.28 -17.29
N SER A 198 12.99 11.37 -16.69
CA SER A 198 12.50 10.41 -15.72
C SER A 198 10.99 10.24 -15.85
N PHE A 199 10.54 8.99 -15.86
CA PHE A 199 9.13 8.65 -15.78
C PHE A 199 8.95 7.38 -14.90
N PRO A 200 8.95 7.55 -13.57
CA PRO A 200 9.00 6.43 -12.63
C PRO A 200 7.86 5.42 -12.82
N LEU A 201 6.63 5.91 -13.07
CA LEU A 201 5.46 5.06 -13.29
C LEU A 201 5.69 4.02 -14.39
N TYR A 202 6.26 4.44 -15.53
CA TYR A 202 6.50 3.58 -16.68
C TYR A 202 7.68 2.63 -16.43
N VAL A 203 8.78 3.16 -15.90
CA VAL A 203 10.00 2.38 -15.64
C VAL A 203 9.74 1.28 -14.61
N GLU A 204 9.06 1.58 -13.51
CA GLU A 204 8.72 0.59 -12.49
C GLU A 204 7.76 -0.48 -13.01
N ALA A 205 6.76 -0.09 -13.81
CA ALA A 205 5.82 -1.03 -14.41
C ALA A 205 6.50 -2.04 -15.35
N LEU A 206 7.45 -1.60 -16.18
CA LEU A 206 8.13 -2.46 -17.15
C LEU A 206 9.00 -3.55 -16.52
N LYS A 207 9.42 -3.41 -15.26
CA LYS A 207 10.13 -4.48 -14.52
C LYS A 207 9.32 -5.79 -14.46
N PHE A 208 7.98 -5.70 -14.57
CA PHE A 208 7.05 -6.82 -14.44
C PHE A 208 6.38 -7.20 -15.77
N ALA A 209 6.83 -6.63 -16.90
CA ALA A 209 6.27 -6.85 -18.23
C ALA A 209 6.14 -8.34 -18.64
N PHE A 210 7.07 -9.17 -18.19
CA PHE A 210 7.15 -10.60 -18.51
C PHE A 210 6.93 -11.51 -17.30
N HIS A 211 6.24 -11.02 -16.26
CA HIS A 211 5.92 -11.80 -15.07
C HIS A 211 5.11 -13.07 -15.42
N GLU A 212 5.23 -14.15 -14.64
CA GLU A 212 4.55 -15.44 -14.92
C GLU A 212 3.03 -15.38 -14.77
N ASP A 213 2.54 -14.55 -13.85
CA ASP A 213 1.11 -14.25 -13.68
C ASP A 213 0.56 -13.45 -14.87
N SER A 214 -0.46 -13.99 -15.53
CA SER A 214 -1.12 -13.37 -16.67
C SER A 214 -1.86 -12.08 -16.32
N MET A 215 -2.44 -11.97 -15.12
CA MET A 215 -3.15 -10.76 -14.68
C MET A 215 -2.18 -9.59 -14.48
N ILE A 216 -0.98 -9.87 -13.95
CA ILE A 216 0.10 -8.87 -13.87
C ILE A 216 0.48 -8.39 -15.27
N ARG A 217 0.74 -9.30 -16.21
CA ARG A 217 1.07 -8.93 -17.59
C ARG A 217 -0.05 -8.10 -18.26
N VAL A 218 -1.32 -8.45 -18.05
CA VAL A 218 -2.46 -7.68 -18.57
C VAL A 218 -2.47 -6.27 -17.98
N ALA A 219 -2.26 -6.12 -16.67
CA ALA A 219 -2.23 -4.82 -16.02
C ALA A 219 -1.07 -3.94 -16.53
N ILE A 220 0.13 -4.50 -16.71
CA ILE A 220 1.26 -3.77 -17.30
C ILE A 220 0.95 -3.35 -18.73
N ARG A 221 0.38 -4.23 -19.56
CA ARG A 221 -0.02 -3.88 -20.93
C ARG A 221 -1.06 -2.78 -20.97
N THR A 222 -2.06 -2.81 -20.08
CA THR A 222 -3.03 -1.72 -19.94
C THR A 222 -2.34 -0.41 -19.56
N LEU A 223 -1.41 -0.44 -18.61
CA LEU A 223 -0.63 0.75 -18.23
C LEU A 223 0.20 1.29 -19.40
N THR A 224 0.92 0.43 -20.12
CA THR A 224 1.68 0.80 -21.30
C THR A 224 0.76 1.46 -22.34
N LEU A 225 -0.39 0.85 -22.63
CA LEU A 225 -1.36 1.42 -23.58
C LEU A 225 -1.89 2.79 -23.13
N ASN A 226 -2.20 2.96 -21.84
CA ASN A 226 -2.63 4.26 -21.30
C ASN A 226 -1.56 5.34 -21.51
N VAL A 227 -0.28 5.01 -21.32
CA VAL A 227 0.83 5.94 -21.57
C VAL A 227 0.90 6.35 -23.04
N TYR A 228 0.89 5.39 -23.98
CA TYR A 228 0.94 5.69 -25.41
C TYR A 228 -0.32 6.44 -25.90
N HIS A 229 -1.48 6.16 -25.30
CA HIS A 229 -2.75 6.78 -25.68
C HIS A 229 -2.78 8.29 -25.41
N VAL A 230 -2.00 8.79 -24.45
CA VAL A 230 -1.94 10.24 -24.18
C VAL A 230 -1.45 11.03 -25.40
N GLY A 231 -0.54 10.46 -26.18
CA GLY A 231 -0.01 11.09 -27.38
C GLY A 231 0.89 12.31 -27.11
N ASP A 232 1.50 12.39 -25.93
CA ASP A 232 2.51 13.42 -25.63
C ASP A 232 3.83 13.09 -26.33
N GLU A 233 4.37 14.03 -27.11
CA GLU A 233 5.55 13.79 -27.94
C GLU A 233 6.82 13.56 -27.10
N SER A 234 6.99 14.33 -26.02
CA SER A 234 8.17 14.23 -25.15
C SER A 234 8.21 12.88 -24.42
N VAL A 235 7.05 12.42 -23.97
CA VAL A 235 6.90 11.09 -23.35
C VAL A 235 7.09 9.98 -24.38
N ASN A 236 6.47 10.09 -25.56
CA ASN A 236 6.62 9.11 -26.64
C ASN A 236 8.08 8.94 -27.05
N ARG A 237 8.82 10.06 -27.14
CA ARG A 237 10.26 10.04 -27.39
C ARG A 237 11.02 9.32 -26.27
N PHE A 238 10.68 9.56 -25.00
CA PHE A 238 11.28 8.87 -23.87
C PHE A 238 11.02 7.36 -23.86
N VAL A 239 9.78 6.93 -24.00
CA VAL A 239 9.42 5.49 -23.96
C VAL A 239 9.92 4.71 -25.18
N SER A 240 10.33 5.41 -26.25
CA SER A 240 10.92 4.81 -27.45
C SER A 240 12.46 4.76 -27.41
N ARG A 241 13.11 5.22 -26.33
CA ARG A 241 14.56 5.12 -26.14
C ARG A 241 14.96 3.77 -25.56
N VAL A 242 16.15 3.30 -25.92
CA VAL A 242 16.79 2.15 -25.26
C VAL A 242 17.13 2.52 -23.81
N PRO A 243 16.91 1.62 -22.82
CA PRO A 243 16.45 0.23 -22.97
C PRO A 243 14.92 0.05 -22.93
N LEU A 244 14.14 1.11 -22.81
CA LEU A 244 12.68 1.01 -22.64
C LEU A 244 11.97 0.49 -23.89
N SER A 245 12.46 0.83 -25.07
CA SER A 245 11.94 0.33 -26.35
C SER A 245 12.19 -1.16 -26.57
N ASP A 246 13.18 -1.76 -25.89
CA ASP A 246 13.47 -3.20 -25.98
C ASP A 246 12.28 -4.04 -25.52
N TYR A 247 11.39 -3.48 -24.69
CA TYR A 247 10.12 -4.08 -24.28
C TYR A 247 9.33 -4.66 -25.47
N PHE A 248 9.19 -3.94 -26.58
CA PHE A 248 8.44 -4.44 -27.73
C PHE A 248 9.17 -5.56 -28.47
N SER A 249 10.49 -5.42 -28.62
CA SER A 249 11.31 -6.47 -29.22
C SER A 249 11.26 -7.75 -28.39
N ASP A 250 11.34 -7.63 -27.06
CA ASP A 250 11.26 -8.76 -26.14
C ASP A 250 9.85 -9.37 -26.10
N MET A 251 8.81 -8.57 -26.28
CA MET A 251 7.44 -9.05 -26.44
C MET A 251 7.29 -9.91 -27.70
N VAL A 252 7.87 -9.49 -28.83
CA VAL A 252 7.89 -10.27 -30.06
C VAL A 252 8.68 -11.58 -29.88
N LYS A 253 9.87 -11.52 -29.25
CA LYS A 253 10.66 -12.72 -28.94
C LYS A 253 9.91 -13.69 -28.02
N HIS A 254 9.22 -13.18 -27.00
CA HIS A 254 8.41 -14.00 -26.09
C HIS A 254 7.27 -14.69 -26.83
N PHE A 255 6.56 -13.96 -27.70
CA PHE A 255 5.50 -14.53 -28.53
C PHE A 255 6.04 -15.61 -29.48
N GLN A 256 7.17 -15.35 -30.14
CA GLN A 256 7.84 -16.34 -30.99
C GLN A 256 8.16 -17.62 -30.22
N LYS A 257 8.70 -17.50 -29.00
CA LYS A 257 8.98 -18.65 -28.13
C LYS A 257 7.71 -19.46 -27.83
N GLN A 258 6.60 -18.79 -27.50
CA GLN A 258 5.31 -19.45 -27.26
C GLN A 258 4.81 -20.21 -28.49
N CYS A 259 4.94 -19.64 -29.69
CA CYS A 259 4.58 -20.33 -30.93
C CYS A 259 5.43 -21.59 -31.17
N ILE A 260 6.74 -21.51 -30.93
CA ILE A 260 7.67 -22.64 -31.08
C ILE A 260 7.34 -23.75 -30.06
N ASP A 261 7.05 -23.38 -28.81
CA ASP A 261 6.72 -24.35 -27.77
C ASP A 261 5.37 -25.04 -28.04
N LEU A 262 4.39 -24.31 -28.57
CA LEU A 262 3.13 -24.88 -29.05
C LEU A 262 3.34 -25.87 -30.20
N ASP A 263 4.14 -25.51 -31.21
CA ASP A 263 4.45 -26.39 -32.35
C ASP A 263 5.06 -27.72 -31.88
N LYS A 264 6.04 -27.67 -30.97
CA LYS A 264 6.63 -28.86 -30.35
C LYS A 264 5.61 -29.73 -29.63
N LEU A 265 4.65 -29.13 -28.92
CA LEU A 265 3.59 -29.88 -28.22
C LEU A 265 2.62 -30.54 -29.21
N VAL A 266 2.24 -29.86 -30.27
CA VAL A 266 1.37 -30.40 -31.33
C VAL A 266 2.05 -31.59 -32.01
N VAL A 267 3.32 -31.46 -32.40
CA VAL A 267 4.10 -32.55 -33.02
C VAL A 267 4.24 -33.75 -32.07
N ARG A 268 4.48 -33.52 -30.77
CA ARG A 268 4.54 -34.60 -29.77
C ARG A 268 3.20 -35.32 -29.63
N SER A 269 2.10 -34.57 -29.52
CA SER A 269 0.75 -35.13 -29.41
C SER A 269 0.38 -35.99 -30.62
N ALA A 270 0.67 -35.52 -31.83
CA ALA A 270 0.43 -36.26 -33.07
C ALA A 270 1.19 -37.61 -33.10
N ARG A 271 2.43 -37.65 -32.60
CA ARG A 271 3.23 -38.89 -32.50
C ARG A 271 2.67 -39.86 -31.45
N THR A 272 2.21 -39.37 -30.31
CA THR A 272 1.61 -40.21 -29.27
C THR A 272 0.31 -40.85 -29.74
N CYS A 273 -0.54 -40.10 -30.45
CA CYS A 273 -1.77 -40.64 -31.06
C CYS A 273 -1.47 -41.71 -32.12
N ALA A 274 -0.43 -41.52 -32.94
CA ALA A 274 -0.01 -42.52 -33.92
C ALA A 274 0.50 -43.82 -33.29
N ASN A 275 1.11 -43.75 -32.10
CA ASN A 275 1.67 -44.91 -31.40
C ASN A 275 0.67 -45.63 -30.46
N GLY A 276 -0.47 -45.01 -30.11
CA GLY A 276 -1.51 -45.61 -29.26
C GLY A 276 -2.59 -46.42 -30.02
N LEU A 277 -2.44 -46.56 -31.34
CA LEU A 277 -3.34 -47.30 -32.24
C LEU A 277 -2.85 -48.72 -32.57
N HIS A 278 -1.86 -49.22 -31.82
CA HIS A 278 -1.30 -50.58 -31.93
C HIS A 278 -1.60 -51.42 -30.70
#